data_AF-A0A0K8Q9E7-F1
#
_entry.id   AF-A0A0K8Q9E7-F1
#
_cell.length_a   1.000
_cell.length_b   1.000
_cell.length_c   1.000
_cell.angle_alpha   90.00
_cell.angle_beta   90.00
_cell.angle_gamma   90.00
#
_symmetry.space_group_name_H-M   'P 1'
#
loop_
_entity.id
_entity.type
_entity.pdbx_description
1 polymer ?
#
loop_
_entity_poly.entity_id
_entity_poly.type
_entity_poly.pdbx_seq_one_letter_code
_entity_poly.pdbx_strand_id
1 'polypeptide(L)'
;MSTLKERLHADVVGYMKAGNKRALTTVRNVLGEIETREKSGKSPVVLDDVQVTALLQKEAAKRRDTAGIYTEAGEAERAAAELAEAEIIERTCRRHLPPPRSRPSSTRPLPR
;
A
#
# COMPACT_ATOMS: atom_id res chain seq x y z
N MET A 1 -6.88 -6.94 -19.01
CA MET A 1 -6.34 -5.93 -18.10
C MET A 1 -5.98 -6.64 -16.81
N SER A 2 -4.73 -6.60 -16.36
CA SER A 2 -4.33 -7.23 -15.09
C SER A 2 -4.81 -6.39 -13.91
N THR A 3 -5.46 -7.06 -12.95
CA THR A 3 -5.90 -6.54 -11.65
C THR A 3 -4.72 -6.05 -10.82
N LEU A 4 -4.99 -5.17 -9.86
CA LEU A 4 -3.98 -4.67 -8.93
C LEU A 4 -3.32 -5.82 -8.15
N LYS A 5 -4.09 -6.86 -7.79
CA LYS A 5 -3.58 -8.07 -7.14
C LYS A 5 -2.54 -8.79 -7.99
N GLU A 6 -2.81 -8.99 -9.29
CA GLU A 6 -1.84 -9.60 -10.21
C GLU A 6 -0.55 -8.77 -10.34
N ARG A 7 -0.66 -7.44 -10.32
CA ARG A 7 0.51 -6.54 -10.34
C ARG A 7 1.33 -6.64 -9.06
N LEU A 8 0.70 -6.77 -7.90
CA LEU A 8 1.38 -7.01 -6.63
C LEU A 8 2.13 -8.36 -6.64
N HIS A 9 1.55 -9.40 -7.24
CA HIS A 9 2.26 -10.67 -7.45
C HIS A 9 3.48 -10.52 -8.38
N ALA A 10 3.37 -9.72 -9.44
CA ALA A 10 4.52 -9.42 -10.30
C ALA A 10 5.63 -8.66 -9.53
N ASP A 11 5.26 -7.77 -8.61
CA ASP A 11 6.20 -7.03 -7.78
C ASP A 11 6.96 -7.92 -6.81
N VAL A 12 6.31 -8.94 -6.24
CA VAL A 12 6.98 -9.98 -5.44
C VAL A 12 8.14 -10.59 -6.24
N VAL A 13 7.92 -10.95 -7.50
CA VAL A 13 8.98 -11.49 -8.38
C VAL A 13 10.07 -10.45 -8.62
N GLY A 14 9.70 -9.18 -8.81
CA GLY A 14 10.64 -8.07 -8.94
C GLY A 14 11.54 -7.92 -7.71
N TYR A 15 10.96 -7.93 -6.51
CA TYR A 15 11.70 -7.81 -5.25
C TYR A 15 12.56 -9.04 -4.94
N MET A 16 12.11 -10.24 -5.33
CA MET A 16 12.94 -11.46 -5.25
C MET A 16 14.21 -11.32 -6.10
N LYS A 17 14.08 -10.85 -7.35
CA LYS A 17 15.21 -10.64 -8.25
C LYS A 17 16.15 -9.54 -7.76
N ALA A 18 15.60 -8.47 -7.18
CA ALA A 18 16.37 -7.36 -6.64
C ALA A 18 17.03 -7.66 -5.28
N GLY A 19 16.77 -8.83 -4.67
CA GLY A 19 17.27 -9.15 -3.33
C GLY A 19 16.69 -8.26 -2.21
N ASN A 20 15.61 -7.53 -2.48
CA ASN A 20 15.00 -6.61 -1.51
C ASN A 20 14.09 -7.38 -0.56
N LYS A 21 14.69 -8.02 0.45
CA LYS A 21 13.99 -8.86 1.44
C LYS A 21 12.90 -8.11 2.18
N ARG A 22 13.12 -6.85 2.56
CA ARG A 22 12.12 -6.04 3.28
C ARG A 22 10.89 -5.83 2.40
N ALA A 23 11.07 -5.30 1.19
CA ALA A 23 9.95 -5.07 0.30
C ALA A 23 9.21 -6.36 -0.10
N LEU A 24 9.96 -7.44 -0.28
CA LEU A 24 9.42 -8.76 -0.55
C LEU A 24 8.48 -9.24 0.57
N THR A 25 8.94 -9.19 1.83
CA THR A 25 8.13 -9.61 2.98
C THR A 25 6.93 -8.68 3.17
N THR A 26 7.12 -7.37 3.08
CA THR A 26 6.04 -6.38 3.21
C THR A 26 4.92 -6.62 2.19
N VAL A 27 5.25 -6.79 0.91
CA VAL A 27 4.23 -7.00 -0.13
C VAL A 27 3.54 -8.36 -0.02
N ARG A 28 4.26 -9.41 0.41
CA ARG A 28 3.65 -10.71 0.71
C ARG A 28 2.66 -10.63 1.86
N ASN A 29 2.99 -9.90 2.92
CA ASN A 29 2.09 -9.72 4.06
C ASN A 29 0.80 -9.00 3.61
N VAL A 30 0.92 -7.95 2.81
CA VAL A 30 -0.25 -7.28 2.23
C VAL A 30 -1.10 -8.22 1.36
N LEU A 31 -0.48 -9.05 0.52
CA LEU A 31 -1.20 -10.06 -0.26
C LEU A 31 -1.97 -11.05 0.63
N GLY A 32 -1.38 -11.44 1.77
CA GLY A 32 -2.06 -12.26 2.77
C GLY A 32 -3.28 -11.56 3.40
N GLU A 33 -3.19 -10.26 3.67
CA GLU A 33 -4.33 -9.46 4.16
C GLU A 33 -5.44 -9.35 3.10
N ILE A 34 -5.09 -9.19 1.82
CA ILE A 34 -6.04 -9.22 0.70
C ILE A 34 -6.79 -10.56 0.72
N GLU A 35 -6.07 -11.68 0.70
CA GLU A 35 -6.69 -13.01 0.70
C GLU A 35 -7.53 -13.27 1.95
N THR A 36 -7.07 -12.81 3.12
CA THR A 36 -7.82 -12.91 4.37
C THR A 36 -9.15 -12.18 4.23
N ARG A 37 -9.14 -10.97 3.67
CA ARG A 37 -10.36 -10.17 3.47
C ARG A 37 -11.29 -10.78 2.42
N GLU A 38 -10.74 -11.36 1.36
CA GLU A 38 -11.50 -12.13 0.35
C GLU A 38 -12.24 -13.32 0.97
N LYS A 39 -11.62 -13.99 1.96
CA LYS A 39 -12.16 -15.18 2.63
C LYS A 39 -12.98 -14.88 3.90
N SER A 40 -12.90 -13.67 4.45
CA SER A 40 -13.56 -13.29 5.72
C SER A 40 -15.10 -13.15 5.62
N GLY A 41 -15.67 -13.16 4.41
CA GLY A 41 -17.12 -13.06 4.19
C GLY A 41 -17.85 -14.40 4.28
N LYS A 42 -19.18 -14.37 4.21
CA LYS A 42 -20.02 -15.59 4.09
C LYS A 42 -19.73 -16.39 2.82
N SER A 43 -19.12 -15.76 1.82
CA SER A 43 -18.64 -16.38 0.60
C SER A 43 -17.35 -15.69 0.17
N PRO A 44 -16.42 -16.41 -0.48
CA PRO A 44 -15.22 -15.81 -1.04
C PRO A 44 -15.58 -14.72 -2.05
N VAL A 45 -15.05 -13.52 -1.87
CA VAL A 45 -15.17 -12.40 -2.81
C VAL A 45 -13.81 -12.07 -3.37
N VAL A 46 -13.74 -11.64 -4.63
CA VAL A 46 -12.49 -11.09 -5.20
C VAL A 46 -12.51 -9.59 -4.99
N LEU A 47 -11.45 -9.04 -4.40
CA LEU A 47 -11.37 -7.59 -4.21
C LEU A 47 -11.09 -6.88 -5.54
N ASP A 48 -11.83 -5.81 -5.80
CA ASP A 48 -11.54 -4.92 -6.93
C ASP A 48 -10.32 -4.03 -6.64
N ASP A 49 -9.80 -3.36 -7.68
CA ASP A 49 -8.63 -2.48 -7.57
C ASP A 49 -8.82 -1.34 -6.57
N VAL A 50 -10.06 -0.85 -6.38
CA VAL A 50 -10.38 0.23 -5.44
C VAL A 50 -10.29 -0.29 -4.00
N GLN A 51 -10.84 -1.47 -3.74
CA GLN A 51 -10.79 -2.15 -2.45
C GLN A 51 -9.37 -2.54 -2.07
N VAL A 52 -8.59 -3.06 -3.02
CA VAL A 52 -7.16 -3.37 -2.81
C VAL A 52 -6.36 -2.08 -2.54
N THR A 53 -6.63 -1.00 -3.26
CA THR A 53 -6.00 0.31 -3.01
C THR A 53 -6.32 0.84 -1.61
N ALA A 54 -7.59 0.80 -1.20
CA ALA A 54 -8.01 1.23 0.13
C ALA A 54 -7.36 0.37 1.23
N LEU A 55 -7.21 -0.94 1.00
CA LEU A 55 -6.50 -1.82 1.92
C LEU A 55 -5.01 -1.46 2.03
N LEU A 56 -4.32 -1.24 0.90
CA LEU A 56 -2.93 -0.79 0.88
C LEU A 56 -2.73 0.50 1.69
N GLN A 57 -3.61 1.49 1.49
CA GLN A 57 -3.57 2.75 2.24
C GLN A 57 -3.76 2.53 3.75
N LYS A 58 -4.69 1.64 4.12
CA LYS A 58 -4.93 1.28 5.51
C LYS A 58 -3.73 0.57 6.14
N GLU A 59 -3.09 -0.35 5.43
CA GLU A 59 -1.89 -1.05 5.93
C GLU A 59 -0.69 -0.12 6.08
N ALA A 60 -0.53 0.87 5.20
CA ALA A 60 0.48 1.92 5.36
C ALA A 60 0.20 2.79 6.60
N ALA A 61 -1.06 3.16 6.83
CA ALA A 61 -1.45 3.94 8.02
C ALA A 61 -1.18 3.17 9.31
N LYS A 62 -1.61 1.89 9.39
CA LYS A 62 -1.36 1.03 10.56
C LYS A 62 0.12 0.98 10.96
N ARG A 63 1.01 0.85 9.97
CA ARG A 63 2.46 0.82 10.25
C ARG A 63 2.98 2.13 10.81
N ARG A 64 2.45 3.28 10.35
CA ARG A 64 2.80 4.58 10.95
C ARG A 64 2.30 4.69 12.38
N ASP A 65 1.09 4.22 12.64
CA ASP A 65 0.53 4.22 13.99
C ASP A 65 1.38 3.34 14.91
N THR A 66 1.74 2.12 14.46
CA THR A 66 2.67 1.23 15.18
C THR A 66 4.05 1.86 15.38
N ALA A 67 4.58 2.57 14.38
CA ALA A 67 5.84 3.29 14.51
C ALA A 67 5.76 4.39 15.59
N GLY A 68 4.63 5.09 15.66
CA GLY A 68 4.34 6.06 16.73
C GLY A 68 4.41 5.40 18.10
N ILE A 69 3.72 4.27 18.27
CA ILE A 69 3.72 3.50 19.53
C ILE A 69 5.14 3.05 19.91
N TYR A 70 5.93 2.54 18.97
CA TYR A 70 7.32 2.17 19.25
C TYR A 70 8.20 3.36 19.60
N THR A 71 7.96 4.52 18.97
CA THR A 71 8.68 5.75 19.29
C THR A 71 8.37 6.22 20.71
N GLU A 72 7.10 6.19 21.12
CA GLU A 72 6.66 6.51 22.48
C GLU A 72 7.24 5.53 23.52
N ALA A 73 7.43 4.27 23.13
CA ALA A 73 8.07 3.25 23.96
C ALA A 73 9.62 3.32 24.00
N GLY A 74 10.25 4.25 23.28
CA GLY A 74 11.71 4.37 23.19
C GLY A 74 12.39 3.35 22.27
N GLU A 75 11.63 2.60 21.48
CA GLU A 75 12.07 1.55 20.56
C GLU A 75 12.32 2.11 19.15
N ALA A 76 13.28 3.03 19.02
CA ALA A 76 13.52 3.80 17.80
C ALA A 76 13.86 2.93 16.57
N GLU A 77 14.58 1.81 16.76
CA GLU A 77 14.90 0.90 15.65
C GLU A 77 13.65 0.18 15.11
N ARG A 78 12.73 -0.21 16.00
CA ARG A 78 11.46 -0.83 15.60
C ARG A 78 10.55 0.18 14.91
N ALA A 79 10.47 1.41 15.43
CA ALA A 79 9.76 2.50 14.77
C ALA A 79 10.29 2.76 13.36
N ALA A 80 11.61 2.82 13.17
CA ALA A 80 12.23 3.00 11.86
C ALA A 80 11.94 1.84 10.90
N ALA A 81 11.88 0.60 11.41
CA ALA A 81 11.50 -0.56 10.61
C ALA A 81 10.05 -0.45 10.10
N GLU A 82 9.11 -0.11 10.98
CA GLU A 82 7.69 0.08 10.63
C GLU A 82 7.49 1.20 9.60
N LEU A 83 8.17 2.35 9.78
CA LEU A 83 8.12 3.46 8.83
C LEU A 83 8.65 3.07 7.45
N ALA A 84 9.76 2.33 7.41
CA ALA A 84 10.33 1.86 6.15
C ALA A 84 9.38 0.90 5.43
N GLU A 85 8.67 0.04 6.16
CA GLU A 85 7.64 -0.81 5.57
C GLU A 85 6.43 0.00 5.08
N ALA A 86 6.00 1.02 5.83
CA ALA A 86 4.93 1.92 5.40
C ALA A 86 5.28 2.61 4.07
N GLU A 87 6.51 3.12 3.94
CA GLU A 87 6.99 3.76 2.71
C GLU A 87 6.98 2.81 1.51
N ILE A 88 7.37 1.54 1.71
CA ILE A 88 7.32 0.51 0.66
C ILE A 88 5.89 0.29 0.16
N ILE A 89 4.92 0.21 1.07
CA ILE A 89 3.50 0.01 0.72
C ILE A 89 2.99 1.21 -0.07
N GLU A 90 3.31 2.43 0.36
CA GLU A 90 2.88 3.63 -0.34
C GLU A 90 3.50 3.78 -1.72
N ARG A 91 4.80 3.49 -1.84
CA ARG A 91 5.49 3.49 -3.13
C ARG A 91 4.86 2.48 -4.08
N THR A 92 4.54 1.29 -3.56
CA THR A 92 3.86 0.23 -4.33
C THR A 92 2.46 0.70 -4.75
N CYS A 93 1.68 1.26 -3.83
CA CYS A 93 0.34 1.81 -4.10
C CYS A 93 0.40 2.92 -5.16
N ARG A 94 1.32 3.88 -5.03
CA ARG A 94 1.48 5.00 -5.97
C ARG A 94 1.89 4.53 -7.36
N ARG A 95 2.73 3.50 -7.45
CA ARG A 95 3.16 2.93 -8.74
C ARG A 95 2.00 2.33 -9.52
N HIS A 96 1.01 1.78 -8.83
CA HIS A 96 -0.12 1.11 -9.49
C HIS A 96 -1.38 1.97 -9.64
N LEU A 97 -1.50 3.04 -8.85
CA LEU A 97 -2.57 4.02 -9.02
C LEU A 97 -2.26 4.91 -10.24
N PRO A 98 -3.24 5.20 -11.11
CA PRO A 98 -3.05 6.24 -12.11
C PRO A 98 -2.71 7.56 -11.41
N PRO A 99 -1.87 8.43 -12.03
CA PRO A 99 -1.56 9.72 -11.44
C PRO A 99 -2.86 10.45 -11.08
N PRO A 100 -2.91 11.16 -9.94
CA PRO A 100 -4.11 11.89 -9.56
C PRO A 100 -4.48 12.78 -10.74
N ARG A 101 -5.65 12.53 -11.35
CA ARG A 101 -6.17 13.37 -12.43
C ARG A 101 -6.22 14.77 -11.83
N SER A 102 -5.27 15.61 -12.21
CA SER A 102 -5.18 16.99 -11.75
C SER A 102 -6.56 17.60 -11.97
N ARG A 103 -7.18 18.10 -10.90
CA ARG A 103 -8.45 18.82 -11.01
C ARG A 103 -8.28 19.88 -12.10
N PRO A 104 -9.22 20.04 -13.04
CA PRO A 104 -9.12 21.11 -14.01
C PRO A 104 -9.06 22.42 -13.23
N SER A 105 -7.94 23.12 -13.38
CA SER A 105 -7.72 24.46 -12.85
C SER A 105 -8.88 25.33 -13.34
N SER A 106 -9.89 25.54 -12.49
CA SER A 106 -10.90 26.57 -12.72
C SER A 106 -10.20 27.91 -12.55
N THR A 107 -9.46 28.30 -13.59
CA THR A 107 -8.94 29.64 -13.77
C THR A 107 -10.15 30.47 -14.15
N ARG A 108 -10.84 31.00 -13.14
CA ARG A 108 -11.89 31.99 -13.34
C ARG A 108 -11.21 33.28 -13.80
N PRO A 109 -11.46 33.79 -15.02
CA PRO A 109 -10.92 35.08 -15.40
C PRO A 109 -11.64 36.16 -14.60
N LEU A 110 -10.89 37.03 -13.93
CA LEU A 110 -11.41 38.26 -13.33
C LEU A 110 -11.79 39.22 -14.47
N PRO A 111 -13.01 39.82 -14.47
CA PRO A 111 -13.34 40.86 -15.42
C PRO A 111 -12.56 42.14 -15.09
N ARG A 112 -12.14 42.85 -16.15
CA ARG A 112 -11.45 44.14 -16.09
C ARG A 112 -12.38 45.27 -15.67
#